data_AF-A0A962KFX8-F1
#
_entry.id   AF-A0A962KFX8-F1
#
_cell.length_a   1.000
_cell.length_b   1.000
_cell.length_c   1.000
_cell.angle_alpha   90.00
_cell.angle_beta   90.00
_cell.angle_gamma   90.00
#
_symmetry.space_group_name_H-M   'P 1'
#
loop_
_entity.id
_entity.type
_entity.pdbx_description
1 polymer ?
#
loop_
_entity_poly.entity_id
_entity_poly.type
_entity_poly.pdbx_seq_one_letter_code
_entity_poly.pdbx_strand_id
1 'polypeptide(L)'
;MQNLNARQITTTTPPLLRLAFRPLFLGGTSFSLIAMLWWTVFWLHPSAWQPYGGAIWWHGHEMLFGFGGAIVVGFLLTAVQAWTGVPGLRGGLLGVLAGSWLLGRLLLAFGGALPAGLLVAVDLSFLLFAAAAMAYPVVKVRQWRNLMFVPMLFVLALLNGASHWGVSSNRPDLALQALHGAVLLITLFVVVIGGRVIPFFTANGTGCQRQPPRRWLEILSGGSVILLVVIA
;
A
#
# COMPACT_ATOMS: atom_id res chain seq x y z
N MET A 1 19.29 -0.24 32.10
CA MET A 1 20.15 -0.20 30.88
C MET A 1 19.36 -0.27 29.56
N GLN A 2 18.19 -0.94 29.46
CA GLN A 2 17.38 -0.98 28.22
C GLN A 2 16.93 0.39 27.67
N ASN A 3 16.66 1.39 28.53
CA ASN A 3 16.20 2.72 28.10
C ASN A 3 17.27 3.58 27.42
N LEU A 4 18.56 3.33 27.67
CA LEU A 4 19.66 4.09 27.04
C LEU A 4 19.87 3.64 25.59
N ASN A 5 19.86 2.32 25.35
CA ASN A 5 19.98 1.75 24.00
C ASN A 5 18.78 2.12 23.11
N ALA A 6 17.56 2.11 23.65
CA ALA A 6 16.37 2.54 22.90
C ALA A 6 16.44 4.02 22.48
N ARG A 7 16.93 4.91 23.37
CA ARG A 7 17.16 6.33 23.06
C ARG A 7 18.32 6.56 22.08
N GLN A 8 19.40 5.79 22.16
CA GLN A 8 20.51 5.87 21.21
C GLN A 8 20.12 5.42 19.80
N ILE A 9 19.36 4.33 19.66
CA ILE A 9 18.87 3.86 18.35
C ILE A 9 17.92 4.90 17.71
N THR A 10 17.12 5.60 18.51
CA THR A 10 16.26 6.69 17.99
C THR A 10 17.04 7.92 17.55
N THR A 11 18.21 8.21 18.14
CA THR A 11 18.99 9.42 17.80
C THR A 11 19.86 9.23 16.56
N THR A 12 20.34 8.01 16.28
CA THR A 12 21.14 7.70 15.09
C THR A 12 20.31 7.41 13.83
N THR A 13 19.03 7.04 14.00
CA THR A 13 18.14 6.78 12.86
C THR A 13 17.54 8.09 12.32
N PRO A 14 17.68 8.41 11.02
CA PRO A 14 17.09 9.59 10.41
C PRO A 14 15.58 9.69 10.73
N PRO A 15 15.03 10.88 11.04
CA PRO A 15 13.64 11.02 11.48
C PRO A 15 12.61 10.41 10.52
N LEU A 16 12.84 10.50 9.22
CA LEU A 16 11.98 9.89 8.20
C LEU A 16 12.00 8.35 8.28
N LEU A 17 13.10 7.73 8.65
CA LEU A 17 13.25 6.26 8.64
C LEU A 17 12.92 5.61 10.00
N ARG A 18 12.18 6.28 10.87
CA ARG A 18 11.82 5.74 12.20
C ARG A 18 10.54 4.91 12.20
N LEU A 19 9.58 5.26 11.36
CA LEU A 19 8.27 4.59 11.25
C LEU A 19 7.81 4.60 9.79
N ALA A 20 7.20 3.50 9.35
CA ALA A 20 6.84 3.30 7.96
C ALA A 20 5.86 4.33 7.39
N PHE A 21 4.96 4.89 8.22
CA PHE A 21 4.06 5.93 7.74
C PHE A 21 4.80 7.19 7.29
N ARG A 22 5.96 7.53 7.88
CA ARG A 22 6.63 8.81 7.63
C ARG A 22 7.11 8.95 6.17
N PRO A 23 7.95 8.05 5.63
CA PRO A 23 8.43 8.19 4.27
C PRO A 23 7.34 7.83 3.26
N LEU A 24 6.46 6.87 3.57
CA LEU A 24 5.43 6.40 2.63
C LEU A 24 4.23 7.35 2.53
N PHE A 25 3.79 7.98 3.62
CA PHE A 25 2.70 8.97 3.53
C PHE A 25 3.21 10.25 2.88
N LEU A 26 4.38 10.75 3.31
CA LEU A 26 4.97 11.94 2.70
C LEU A 26 5.28 11.69 1.21
N GLY A 27 5.95 10.58 0.91
CA GLY A 27 6.26 10.19 -0.46
C GLY A 27 5.01 10.00 -1.30
N GLY A 28 4.03 9.22 -0.80
CA GLY A 28 2.78 8.94 -1.50
C GLY A 28 1.95 10.20 -1.79
N THR A 29 1.78 11.10 -0.82
CA THR A 29 1.02 12.34 -1.03
C THR A 29 1.73 13.31 -1.96
N SER A 30 3.05 13.52 -1.78
CA SER A 30 3.85 14.33 -2.70
C SER A 30 3.82 13.75 -4.11
N PHE A 31 3.92 12.43 -4.25
CA PHE A 31 3.83 11.74 -5.53
C PHE A 31 2.46 11.92 -6.17
N SER A 32 1.35 11.77 -5.43
CA SER A 32 0.00 11.98 -5.96
C SER A 32 -0.17 13.41 -6.50
N LEU A 33 0.31 14.42 -5.78
CA LEU A 33 0.29 15.80 -6.27
C LEU A 33 1.05 15.95 -7.60
N ILE A 34 2.28 15.42 -7.66
CA ILE A 34 3.10 15.46 -8.88
C ILE A 34 2.42 14.70 -10.03
N ALA A 35 1.94 13.49 -9.78
CA ALA A 35 1.31 12.64 -10.78
C ALA A 35 0.01 13.25 -11.33
N MET A 36 -0.78 13.93 -10.48
CA MET A 36 -2.00 14.63 -10.91
C MET A 36 -1.68 15.89 -11.72
N LEU A 37 -0.65 16.65 -11.35
CA LEU A 37 -0.18 17.77 -12.16
C LEU A 37 0.31 17.28 -13.53
N TRP A 38 1.08 16.20 -13.53
CA TRP A 38 1.59 15.57 -14.75
C TRP A 38 0.46 15.02 -15.62
N TRP A 39 -0.56 14.44 -15.01
CA TRP A 39 -1.77 13.99 -15.69
C TRP A 39 -2.51 15.14 -16.38
N THR A 40 -2.61 16.30 -15.74
CA THR A 40 -3.17 17.50 -16.38
C THR A 40 -2.34 17.93 -17.60
N VAL A 41 -1.02 17.90 -17.51
CA VAL A 41 -0.12 18.23 -18.64
C VAL A 41 -0.32 17.26 -19.81
N PHE A 42 -0.52 15.97 -19.55
CA PHE A 42 -0.83 14.99 -20.59
C PHE A 42 -2.07 15.38 -21.41
N TRP A 43 -3.14 15.86 -20.77
CA TRP A 43 -4.34 16.31 -21.49
C TRP A 43 -4.11 17.58 -22.33
N LEU A 44 -3.14 18.42 -21.97
CA LEU A 44 -2.75 19.60 -22.74
C LEU A 44 -1.81 19.23 -23.91
N HIS A 45 -0.93 18.24 -23.71
CA HIS A 45 0.09 17.82 -24.68
C HIS A 45 0.22 16.29 -24.78
N PRO A 46 -0.75 15.58 -25.39
CA PRO A 46 -0.82 14.10 -25.33
C PRO A 46 0.35 13.36 -26.01
N SER A 47 1.01 13.98 -27.00
CA SER A 47 2.10 13.35 -27.76
C SER A 47 3.49 13.51 -27.13
N ALA A 48 3.63 14.35 -26.10
CA ALA A 48 4.94 14.71 -25.56
C ALA A 48 5.56 13.64 -24.64
N TRP A 49 4.76 12.68 -24.16
CA TRP A 49 5.20 11.70 -23.16
C TRP A 49 4.49 10.36 -23.32
N GLN A 50 5.28 9.28 -23.35
CA GLN A 50 4.82 7.90 -23.55
C GLN A 50 5.38 7.01 -22.43
N PRO A 51 4.72 6.94 -21.26
CA PRO A 51 5.14 6.06 -20.18
C PRO A 51 4.90 4.59 -20.52
N TYR A 52 5.48 3.69 -19.73
CA TYR A 52 5.18 2.27 -19.82
C TYR A 52 3.67 2.02 -19.69
N GLY A 53 3.10 1.21 -20.59
CA GLY A 53 1.66 0.91 -20.65
C GLY A 53 0.76 2.03 -21.18
N GLY A 54 1.34 3.17 -21.57
CA GLY A 54 0.59 4.34 -22.02
C GLY A 54 0.00 5.15 -20.87
N ALA A 55 -0.28 6.43 -21.12
CA ALA A 55 -0.63 7.39 -20.07
C ALA A 55 -1.88 7.01 -19.27
N ILE A 56 -2.93 6.48 -19.93
CA ILE A 56 -4.18 6.08 -19.26
C ILE A 56 -3.94 4.97 -18.23
N TRP A 57 -3.25 3.91 -18.64
CA TRP A 57 -2.90 2.82 -17.74
C TRP A 57 -1.97 3.29 -16.64
N TRP A 58 -0.95 4.09 -16.99
CA TRP A 58 0.00 4.65 -16.03
C TRP A 58 -0.73 5.43 -14.94
N HIS A 59 -1.64 6.34 -15.30
CA HIS A 59 -2.40 7.10 -14.31
C HIS A 59 -3.19 6.19 -13.35
N GLY A 60 -3.95 5.23 -13.89
CA GLY A 60 -4.70 4.28 -13.07
C GLY A 60 -3.80 3.45 -12.16
N HIS A 61 -2.70 2.93 -12.70
CA HIS A 61 -1.69 2.18 -11.95
C HIS A 61 -1.10 3.00 -10.81
N GLU A 62 -0.70 4.24 -11.12
CA GLU A 62 -0.03 5.14 -10.18
C GLU A 62 -0.94 5.60 -9.04
N MET A 63 -2.23 5.81 -9.29
CA MET A 63 -3.17 6.15 -8.23
C MET A 63 -3.44 4.99 -7.27
N LEU A 64 -3.46 3.75 -7.79
CA LEU A 64 -3.81 2.57 -7.01
C LEU A 64 -2.60 1.92 -6.32
N PHE A 65 -1.57 1.56 -7.08
CA PHE A 65 -0.39 0.87 -6.54
C PHE A 65 0.68 1.85 -6.07
N GLY A 66 0.84 2.99 -6.76
CA GLY A 66 1.76 4.05 -6.38
C GLY A 66 1.31 4.77 -5.11
N PHE A 67 0.25 5.56 -5.21
CA PHE A 67 -0.32 6.32 -4.09
C PHE A 67 -1.06 5.43 -3.09
N GLY A 68 -2.12 4.73 -3.52
CA GLY A 68 -2.94 3.91 -2.62
C GLY A 68 -2.12 2.83 -1.90
N GLY A 69 -1.25 2.13 -2.63
CA GLY A 69 -0.31 1.15 -2.08
C GLY A 69 0.63 1.74 -1.02
N ALA A 70 1.21 2.94 -1.26
CA ALA A 70 2.06 3.60 -0.26
C ALA A 70 1.31 3.90 1.05
N ILE A 71 0.07 4.40 0.95
CA ILE A 71 -0.75 4.71 2.14
C ILE A 71 -1.13 3.43 2.88
N VAL A 72 -1.58 2.39 2.17
CA VAL A 72 -1.93 1.09 2.78
C VAL A 72 -0.73 0.48 3.50
N VAL A 73 0.43 0.40 2.83
CA VAL A 73 1.65 -0.19 3.41
C VAL A 73 2.16 0.65 4.59
N GLY A 74 2.21 1.98 4.43
CA GLY A 74 2.66 2.89 5.48
C GLY A 74 1.81 2.79 6.74
N PHE A 75 0.49 2.65 6.58
CA PHE A 75 -0.43 2.43 7.69
C PHE A 75 -0.21 1.07 8.34
N LEU A 76 -0.25 -0.02 7.56
CA LEU A 76 -0.19 -1.39 8.08
C LEU A 76 1.12 -1.68 8.82
N LEU A 77 2.27 -1.30 8.25
CA LEU A 77 3.57 -1.52 8.88
C LEU A 77 3.78 -0.67 10.14
N THR A 78 3.06 0.44 10.28
CA THR A 78 3.04 1.22 11.51
C THR A 78 2.08 0.61 12.54
N ALA A 79 0.89 0.19 12.10
CA ALA A 79 -0.14 -0.39 12.94
C ALA A 79 0.27 -1.75 13.51
N VAL A 80 0.97 -2.58 12.73
CA VAL A 80 1.40 -3.91 13.18
C VAL A 80 2.36 -3.85 14.36
N GLN A 81 3.22 -2.83 14.42
CA GLN A 81 4.07 -2.59 15.58
C GLN A 81 3.22 -2.31 16.83
N ALA A 82 2.16 -1.50 16.70
CA ALA A 82 1.26 -1.21 17.81
C ALA A 82 0.46 -2.44 18.27
N TRP A 83 0.03 -3.29 17.34
CA TRP A 83 -0.74 -4.49 17.67
C TRP A 83 0.10 -5.61 18.28
N THR A 84 1.29 -5.83 17.75
CA THR A 84 2.15 -6.96 18.12
C THR A 84 3.17 -6.63 19.21
N GLY A 85 3.45 -5.35 19.45
CA GLY A 85 4.56 -4.91 20.31
C GLY A 85 5.94 -5.21 19.75
N VAL A 86 6.04 -5.89 18.59
CA VAL A 86 7.30 -6.20 17.92
C VAL A 86 7.79 -4.94 17.22
N PRO A 87 9.09 -4.58 17.37
CA PRO A 87 9.70 -3.52 16.58
C PRO A 87 9.40 -3.64 15.08
N GLY A 88 8.74 -2.63 14.49
CA GLY A 88 8.52 -2.54 13.05
C GLY A 88 9.81 -2.18 12.29
N LEU A 89 9.71 -2.10 10.95
CA LEU A 89 10.83 -1.69 10.08
C LEU A 89 11.30 -0.27 10.37
N ARG A 90 12.63 -0.10 10.41
CA ARG A 90 13.33 1.16 10.72
C ARG A 90 14.66 1.23 9.97
N GLY A 91 15.21 2.44 9.87
CA GLY A 91 16.55 2.67 9.35
C GLY A 91 16.71 2.17 7.92
N GLY A 92 17.83 1.51 7.63
CA GLY A 92 18.18 1.04 6.30
C GLY A 92 17.13 0.16 5.64
N LEU A 93 16.53 -0.79 6.37
CA LEU A 93 15.51 -1.68 5.80
C LEU A 93 14.23 -0.93 5.38
N LEU A 94 13.83 0.09 6.16
CA LEU A 94 12.73 0.96 5.76
C LEU A 94 13.12 1.85 4.56
N GLY A 95 14.38 2.27 4.50
CA GLY A 95 14.95 2.97 3.35
C GLY A 95 14.91 2.12 2.07
N VAL A 96 15.20 0.82 2.16
CA VAL A 96 15.09 -0.12 1.02
C VAL A 96 13.64 -0.26 0.57
N LEU A 97 12.69 -0.41 1.49
CA LEU A 97 11.27 -0.51 1.15
C LEU A 97 10.74 0.78 0.49
N ALA A 98 11.06 1.95 1.05
CA ALA A 98 10.66 3.23 0.48
C ALA A 98 11.38 3.51 -0.85
N GLY A 99 12.64 3.09 -0.96
CA GLY A 99 13.44 3.19 -2.17
C GLY A 99 12.93 2.31 -3.29
N SER A 100 12.52 1.07 -3.01
CA SER A 100 11.94 0.19 -4.03
C SER A 100 10.61 0.72 -4.56
N TRP A 101 9.78 1.29 -3.68
CA TRP A 101 8.58 2.01 -4.06
C TRP A 101 8.88 3.16 -5.02
N LEU A 102 9.77 4.08 -4.61
CA LEU A 102 10.13 5.26 -5.42
C LEU A 102 10.75 4.86 -6.75
N LEU A 103 11.62 3.85 -6.75
CA LEU A 103 12.27 3.35 -7.95
C LEU A 103 11.25 2.79 -8.94
N GLY A 104 10.25 2.02 -8.47
CA GLY A 104 9.15 1.55 -9.31
C GLY A 104 8.44 2.70 -10.05
N ARG A 105 8.14 3.79 -9.33
CA ARG A 105 7.47 4.97 -9.91
C ARG A 105 8.30 5.63 -11.02
N LEU A 106 9.59 5.84 -10.74
CA LEU A 106 10.51 6.45 -11.70
C LEU A 106 10.69 5.57 -12.94
N LEU A 107 10.80 4.25 -12.76
CA LEU A 107 10.96 3.31 -13.86
C LEU A 107 9.71 3.21 -14.73
N LEU A 108 8.50 3.28 -14.16
CA LEU A 108 7.28 3.27 -15.00
C LEU A 108 7.08 4.59 -15.76
N ALA A 109 7.46 5.73 -15.16
CA ALA A 109 7.33 7.03 -15.79
C ALA A 109 8.36 7.30 -16.90
N PHE A 110 9.60 6.83 -16.72
CA PHE A 110 10.74 7.18 -17.60
C PHE A 110 11.53 5.99 -18.14
N GLY A 111 11.30 4.78 -17.63
CA GLY A 111 12.08 3.58 -17.97
C GLY A 111 11.59 2.82 -19.20
N GLY A 112 10.87 3.46 -20.13
CA GLY A 112 10.30 2.79 -21.30
C GLY A 112 11.31 2.08 -22.22
N ALA A 113 12.59 2.45 -22.15
CA ALA A 113 13.68 1.80 -22.90
C ALA A 113 14.24 0.53 -22.23
N LEU A 114 13.89 0.28 -20.96
CA LEU A 114 14.38 -0.87 -20.21
C LEU A 114 13.51 -2.11 -20.45
N PRO A 115 14.03 -3.33 -20.19
CA PRO A 115 13.26 -4.55 -20.33
C PRO A 115 12.01 -4.54 -19.43
N ALA A 116 10.84 -4.84 -19.98
CA ALA A 116 9.58 -4.85 -19.24
C ALA A 116 9.63 -5.73 -17.98
N GLY A 117 10.29 -6.90 -18.04
CA GLY A 117 10.44 -7.78 -16.88
C GLY A 117 11.15 -7.12 -15.69
N LEU A 118 12.10 -6.21 -15.94
CA LEU A 118 12.77 -5.45 -14.87
C LEU A 118 11.82 -4.43 -14.23
N LEU A 119 11.03 -3.71 -15.03
CA LEU A 119 10.03 -2.76 -14.56
C LEU A 119 9.01 -3.45 -13.64
N VAL A 120 8.47 -4.58 -14.11
CA VAL A 120 7.50 -5.39 -13.37
C VAL A 120 8.11 -5.92 -12.07
N ALA A 121 9.33 -6.47 -12.12
CA ALA A 121 9.98 -7.02 -10.94
C ALA A 121 10.23 -5.96 -9.86
N VAL A 122 10.73 -4.79 -10.25
CA VAL A 122 10.96 -3.67 -9.31
C VAL A 122 9.64 -3.19 -8.73
N ASP A 123 8.61 -3.03 -9.54
CA ASP A 123 7.32 -2.56 -9.08
C ASP A 123 6.64 -3.53 -8.10
N LEU A 124 6.63 -4.83 -8.41
CA LEU A 124 6.07 -5.86 -7.53
C LEU A 124 6.85 -6.02 -6.22
N SER A 125 8.16 -5.75 -6.24
CA SER A 125 9.02 -5.93 -5.07
C SER A 125 8.52 -5.14 -3.86
N PHE A 126 7.95 -3.95 -4.05
CA PHE A 126 7.43 -3.12 -2.97
C PHE A 126 6.33 -3.83 -2.18
N LEU A 127 5.28 -4.33 -2.85
CA LEU A 127 4.15 -4.99 -2.19
C LEU A 127 4.54 -6.35 -1.61
N LEU A 128 5.42 -7.09 -2.29
CA LEU A 128 5.91 -8.38 -1.79
C LEU A 128 6.78 -8.20 -0.53
N PHE A 129 7.68 -7.23 -0.53
CA PHE A 129 8.46 -6.88 0.66
C PHE A 129 7.58 -6.37 1.79
N ALA A 130 6.56 -5.55 1.49
CA ALA A 130 5.59 -5.10 2.48
C ALA A 130 4.80 -6.27 3.10
N ALA A 131 4.37 -7.24 2.29
CA ALA A 131 3.66 -8.42 2.78
C ALA A 131 4.54 -9.28 3.71
N ALA A 132 5.80 -9.53 3.33
CA ALA A 132 6.76 -10.25 4.16
C ALA A 132 7.08 -9.51 5.47
N ALA A 133 7.31 -8.20 5.37
CA ALA A 133 7.50 -7.29 6.50
C ALA A 133 6.34 -7.31 7.49
N MET A 134 5.11 -7.36 6.98
CA MET A 134 3.88 -7.46 7.79
C MET A 134 3.73 -8.84 8.42
N ALA A 135 4.07 -9.91 7.71
CA ALA A 135 3.93 -11.29 8.17
C ALA A 135 4.83 -11.60 9.37
N TYR A 136 6.10 -11.16 9.33
CA TYR A 136 7.09 -11.44 10.38
C TYR A 136 6.60 -11.15 11.81
N PRO A 137 6.20 -9.91 12.18
CA PRO A 137 5.76 -9.61 13.54
C PRO A 137 4.49 -10.36 13.92
N VAL A 138 3.53 -10.51 12.99
CA VAL A 138 2.24 -11.17 13.25
C VAL A 138 2.41 -12.65 13.56
N VAL A 139 3.22 -13.36 12.76
CA VAL A 139 3.51 -14.78 12.96
C VAL A 139 4.34 -14.99 14.23
N LYS A 140 5.33 -14.10 14.48
CA LYS A 140 6.19 -14.17 15.67
C LYS A 140 5.40 -14.15 16.98
N VAL A 141 4.37 -13.31 17.09
CA VAL A 141 3.50 -13.24 18.29
C VAL A 141 2.20 -14.01 18.14
N ARG A 142 2.02 -14.77 17.05
CA ARG A 142 0.84 -15.59 16.74
C ARG A 142 -0.49 -14.81 16.80
N GLN A 143 -0.49 -13.54 16.38
CA GLN A 143 -1.71 -12.72 16.31
C GLN A 143 -2.49 -12.96 15.02
N TRP A 144 -3.05 -14.17 14.87
CA TRP A 144 -3.72 -14.63 13.65
C TRP A 144 -4.80 -13.70 13.11
N ARG A 145 -5.53 -12.99 13.99
CA ARG A 145 -6.56 -12.00 13.59
C ARG A 145 -6.01 -10.85 12.75
N ASN A 146 -4.73 -10.51 12.92
CA ASN A 146 -4.07 -9.46 12.14
C ASN A 146 -3.36 -10.01 10.90
N LEU A 147 -3.26 -11.33 10.78
CA LEU A 147 -2.64 -11.98 9.63
C LEU A 147 -3.46 -11.79 8.36
N MET A 148 -4.77 -11.51 8.47
CA MET A 148 -5.66 -11.28 7.32
C MET A 148 -5.18 -10.19 6.35
N PHE A 149 -4.37 -9.23 6.80
CA PHE A 149 -3.84 -8.17 5.93
C PHE A 149 -2.69 -8.65 5.03
N VAL A 150 -1.98 -9.71 5.41
CA VAL A 150 -0.90 -10.30 4.61
C VAL A 150 -1.42 -10.88 3.28
N PRO A 151 -2.43 -11.77 3.26
CA PRO A 151 -2.99 -12.25 2.00
C PRO A 151 -3.64 -11.11 1.21
N MET A 152 -4.24 -10.10 1.85
CA MET A 152 -4.76 -8.93 1.12
C MET A 152 -3.63 -8.16 0.40
N LEU A 153 -2.48 -7.92 1.05
CA LEU A 153 -1.31 -7.31 0.41
C LEU A 153 -0.78 -8.18 -0.74
N PHE A 154 -0.78 -9.49 -0.57
CA PHE A 154 -0.38 -10.43 -1.60
C PHE A 154 -1.33 -10.40 -2.80
N VAL A 155 -2.65 -10.39 -2.59
CA VAL A 155 -3.64 -10.24 -3.65
C VAL A 155 -3.47 -8.89 -4.36
N LEU A 156 -3.17 -7.81 -3.64
CA LEU A 156 -2.86 -6.52 -4.26
C LEU A 156 -1.62 -6.60 -5.15
N ALA A 157 -0.58 -7.35 -4.74
CA ALA A 157 0.58 -7.62 -5.59
C ALA A 157 0.23 -8.47 -6.82
N LEU A 158 -0.64 -9.47 -6.68
CA LEU A 158 -1.12 -10.27 -7.82
C LEU A 158 -1.92 -9.43 -8.81
N LEU A 159 -2.81 -8.55 -8.33
CA LEU A 159 -3.54 -7.60 -9.16
C LEU A 159 -2.60 -6.63 -9.86
N ASN A 160 -1.54 -6.16 -9.19
CA ASN A 160 -0.49 -5.38 -9.83
C ASN A 160 0.17 -6.17 -10.99
N GLY A 161 0.56 -7.41 -10.73
CA GLY A 161 1.17 -8.29 -11.74
C GLY A 161 0.23 -8.59 -12.91
N ALA A 162 -1.06 -8.82 -12.64
CA ALA A 162 -2.09 -9.00 -13.66
C ALA A 162 -2.28 -7.74 -14.51
N SER A 163 -2.18 -6.55 -13.90
CA SER A 163 -2.22 -5.28 -14.61
C SER A 163 -1.05 -5.13 -15.59
N HIS A 164 0.17 -5.44 -15.14
CA HIS A 164 1.36 -5.48 -16.00
C HIS A 164 1.25 -6.52 -17.11
N TRP A 165 0.73 -7.71 -16.79
CA TRP A 165 0.52 -8.78 -17.75
C TRP A 165 -0.50 -8.39 -18.83
N GLY A 166 -1.56 -7.67 -18.46
CA GLY A 166 -2.53 -7.11 -19.39
C GLY A 166 -1.88 -6.13 -20.37
N VAL A 167 -0.97 -5.27 -19.90
CA VAL A 167 -0.19 -4.38 -20.76
C VAL A 167 0.73 -5.18 -21.70
N SER A 168 1.55 -6.08 -21.17
CA SER A 168 2.55 -6.80 -21.98
C SER A 168 1.93 -7.76 -22.99
N SER A 169 0.74 -8.29 -22.70
CA SER A 169 0.02 -9.22 -23.57
C SER A 169 -0.97 -8.53 -24.51
N ASN A 170 -0.97 -7.19 -24.54
CA ASN A 170 -1.92 -6.38 -25.31
C ASN A 170 -3.41 -6.72 -25.02
N ARG A 171 -3.72 -6.96 -23.74
CA ARG A 171 -5.05 -7.28 -23.20
C ARG A 171 -5.53 -6.16 -22.27
N PRO A 172 -6.06 -5.06 -22.84
CA PRO A 172 -6.52 -3.92 -22.05
C PRO A 172 -7.71 -4.27 -21.14
N ASP A 173 -8.50 -5.27 -21.52
CA ASP A 173 -9.57 -5.86 -20.70
C ASP A 173 -9.04 -6.37 -19.35
N LEU A 174 -7.97 -7.17 -19.40
CA LEU A 174 -7.35 -7.75 -18.20
C LEU A 174 -6.68 -6.67 -17.35
N ALA A 175 -6.01 -5.71 -17.99
CA ALA A 175 -5.38 -4.61 -17.27
C ALA A 175 -6.41 -3.79 -16.49
N LEU A 176 -7.56 -3.49 -17.11
CA LEU A 176 -8.65 -2.74 -16.49
C LEU A 176 -9.34 -3.53 -15.37
N GLN A 177 -9.61 -4.82 -15.58
CA GLN A 177 -10.14 -5.71 -14.54
C GLN A 177 -9.23 -5.74 -13.31
N ALA A 178 -7.91 -5.84 -13.52
CA ALA A 178 -6.95 -5.82 -12.44
C ALA A 178 -6.96 -4.49 -11.65
N LEU A 179 -7.09 -3.35 -12.34
CA LEU A 179 -7.22 -2.03 -11.70
C LEU A 179 -8.53 -1.91 -10.91
N HIS A 180 -9.67 -2.36 -11.45
CA HIS A 180 -10.93 -2.39 -10.73
C HIS A 180 -10.87 -3.30 -9.48
N GLY A 181 -10.29 -4.49 -9.62
CA GLY A 181 -10.04 -5.38 -8.49
C GLY A 181 -9.19 -4.71 -7.41
N ALA A 182 -8.17 -3.93 -7.80
CA ALA A 182 -7.33 -3.18 -6.86
C ALA A 182 -8.11 -2.07 -6.15
N VAL A 183 -8.99 -1.33 -6.83
CA VAL A 183 -9.90 -0.35 -6.20
C VAL A 183 -10.77 -1.02 -5.13
N LEU A 184 -11.40 -2.14 -5.47
CA LEU A 184 -12.29 -2.85 -4.56
C LEU A 184 -11.52 -3.42 -3.36
N LEU A 185 -10.32 -3.95 -3.58
CA LEU A 185 -9.46 -4.44 -2.51
C LEU A 185 -8.96 -3.33 -1.59
N ILE A 186 -8.57 -2.17 -2.13
CA ILE A 186 -8.23 -0.98 -1.33
C ILE A 186 -9.44 -0.51 -0.53
N THR A 187 -10.63 -0.54 -1.13
CA THR A 187 -11.88 -0.22 -0.43
C THR A 187 -12.13 -1.19 0.72
N LEU A 188 -11.88 -2.49 0.51
CA LEU A 188 -11.95 -3.50 1.57
C LEU A 188 -10.96 -3.21 2.71
N PHE A 189 -9.71 -2.82 2.40
CA PHE A 189 -8.76 -2.36 3.42
C PHE A 189 -9.34 -1.20 4.23
N VAL A 190 -9.89 -0.17 3.57
CA VAL A 190 -10.46 1.01 4.22
C VAL A 190 -11.63 0.63 5.13
N VAL A 191 -12.56 -0.21 4.67
CA VAL A 191 -13.73 -0.64 5.46
C VAL A 191 -13.30 -1.42 6.70
N VAL A 192 -12.39 -2.38 6.53
CA VAL A 192 -11.94 -3.26 7.62
C VAL A 192 -11.09 -2.50 8.65
N ILE A 193 -10.21 -1.61 8.20
CA ILE A 193 -9.39 -0.76 9.08
C ILE A 193 -10.28 0.29 9.76
N GLY A 194 -11.15 0.95 9.00
CA GLY A 194 -12.08 1.97 9.47
C GLY A 194 -12.98 1.45 10.60
N GLY A 195 -13.52 0.24 10.44
CA GLY A 195 -14.32 -0.43 11.48
C GLY A 195 -13.57 -0.69 12.79
N ARG A 196 -12.23 -0.75 12.76
CA ARG A 196 -11.40 -0.89 13.98
C ARG A 196 -10.95 0.45 14.54
N VAL A 197 -10.56 1.36 13.66
CA VAL A 197 -9.87 2.62 13.99
C VAL A 197 -10.85 3.71 14.41
N ILE A 198 -11.99 3.85 13.70
CA ILE A 198 -12.98 4.89 14.01
C ILE A 198 -13.57 4.67 15.41
N PRO A 199 -14.07 3.47 15.80
CA PRO A 199 -14.59 3.28 17.16
C PRO A 199 -13.54 3.47 18.25
N PHE A 200 -12.28 3.15 17.96
CA PHE A 200 -11.17 3.36 18.89
C PHE A 200 -10.92 4.85 19.15
N PHE A 201 -10.83 5.67 18.09
CA PHE A 201 -10.64 7.10 18.25
C PHE A 201 -11.88 7.81 18.79
N THR A 202 -13.09 7.38 18.43
CA THR A 202 -14.33 7.92 19.00
C THR A 202 -14.37 7.70 20.51
N ALA A 203 -14.13 6.48 21.00
CA ALA A 203 -14.14 6.20 22.44
C ALA A 203 -13.06 6.99 23.19
N ASN A 204 -11.85 7.08 22.63
CA ASN A 204 -10.77 7.87 23.25
C ASN A 204 -11.07 9.37 23.25
N GLY A 205 -11.72 9.89 22.20
CA GLY A 205 -12.06 11.31 22.10
C GLY A 205 -13.23 11.73 23.00
N THR A 206 -14.21 10.86 23.22
CA THR A 206 -15.38 11.16 24.07
C THR A 206 -15.21 10.73 25.52
N GLY A 207 -14.21 9.91 25.83
CA GLY A 207 -14.05 9.27 27.14
C GLY A 207 -15.14 8.23 27.46
N CYS A 208 -16.04 7.94 26.51
CA CYS A 208 -17.07 6.93 26.69
C CYS A 208 -16.48 5.53 26.54
N GLN A 209 -17.07 4.55 27.23
CA GLN A 209 -16.73 3.15 27.00
C GLN A 209 -17.06 2.74 25.57
N ARG A 210 -16.13 2.01 24.93
CA ARG A 210 -16.32 1.46 23.60
C ARG A 210 -17.45 0.42 23.64
N GLN A 211 -18.53 0.69 22.92
CA GLN A 211 -19.61 -0.27 22.73
C GLN A 211 -19.10 -1.48 21.93
N PRO A 212 -19.46 -2.72 22.33
CA PRO A 212 -19.06 -3.90 21.59
C PRO A 212 -19.68 -3.87 20.19
N PRO A 213 -18.92 -4.24 19.15
CA PRO A 213 -19.47 -4.24 17.80
C PRO A 213 -20.61 -5.25 17.68
N ARG A 214 -21.69 -4.84 16.99
CA ARG A 214 -22.77 -5.75 16.62
C ARG A 214 -22.29 -6.68 15.52
N ARG A 215 -22.00 -7.93 15.87
CA ARG A 215 -21.38 -8.94 14.98
C ARG A 215 -22.07 -9.10 13.63
N TRP A 216 -23.40 -9.03 13.58
CA TRP A 216 -24.15 -9.16 12.33
C TRP A 216 -23.91 -7.98 11.37
N LEU A 217 -23.72 -6.75 11.88
CA LEU A 217 -23.38 -5.59 11.06
C LEU A 217 -21.96 -5.69 10.50
N GLU A 218 -21.00 -6.21 11.29
CA GLU A 218 -19.64 -6.45 10.81
C GLU A 218 -19.60 -7.50 9.71
N ILE A 219 -20.38 -8.58 9.85
CA ILE A 219 -20.47 -9.64 8.85
C ILE A 219 -21.14 -9.13 7.58
N LEU A 220 -22.24 -8.38 7.68
CA LEU A 220 -22.92 -7.82 6.51
C LEU A 220 -22.07 -6.78 5.78
N SER A 221 -21.39 -5.87 6.50
CA SER A 221 -20.57 -4.83 5.88
C SER A 221 -19.28 -5.38 5.27
N GLY A 222 -18.58 -6.27 5.98
CA GLY A 222 -17.40 -6.94 5.44
C GLY A 222 -17.76 -7.89 4.31
N GLY A 223 -18.83 -8.67 4.51
CA GLY A 223 -19.32 -9.66 3.54
C GLY A 223 -19.78 -9.04 2.22
N SER A 224 -20.48 -7.91 2.25
CA SER A 224 -20.92 -7.23 1.02
C SER A 224 -19.74 -6.73 0.18
N VAL A 225 -18.71 -6.18 0.81
CA VAL A 225 -17.51 -5.70 0.10
C VAL A 225 -16.67 -6.87 -0.41
N ILE A 226 -16.52 -7.94 0.38
CA ILE A 226 -15.84 -9.16 -0.07
C ILE A 226 -16.57 -9.76 -1.27
N LEU A 227 -17.90 -9.83 -1.22
CA LEU A 227 -18.71 -10.33 -2.33
C LEU A 227 -18.49 -9.50 -3.59
N LEU A 228 -18.48 -8.16 -3.47
CA LEU A 228 -18.17 -7.28 -4.60
C LEU A 228 -16.76 -7.51 -5.15
N VAL A 229 -15.75 -7.69 -4.29
CA VAL A 229 -14.37 -8.00 -4.70
C VAL A 229 -14.27 -9.33 -5.45
N VAL A 230 -15.10 -10.32 -5.10
CA VAL A 230 -15.06 -11.67 -5.70
C VAL A 230 -15.86 -11.75 -7.00
N ILE A 231 -16.93 -10.96 -7.14
CA ILE A 231 -17.79 -10.98 -8.33
C ILE A 231 -17.24 -10.09 -9.47
N ALA A 232 -16.51 -9.03 -9.13
CA ALA A 232 -15.94 -8.08 -10.10
C ALA A 232 -14.70 -8.63 -10.81
#